data_AF-A0AAW4UBY2-F1
#
_entry.id   AF-A0AAW4UBY2-F1
#
_cell.length_a   1.000
_cell.length_b   1.000
_cell.length_c   1.000
_cell.angle_alpha   90.00
_cell.angle_beta   90.00
_cell.angle_gamma   90.00
#
_symmetry.space_group_name_H-M   'P 1'
#
loop_
_entity.id
_entity.type
_entity.pdbx_description
1 polymer ?
#
loop_
_entity_poly.entity_id
_entity_poly.type
_entity_poly.pdbx_seq_one_letter_code
_entity_poly.pdbx_strand_id
1 'polypeptide(L)'
;MFYLKKRRKQMIALCLSAALSVGSLTAYAATEYWNDASTKPMVETKTPISDNTNWEQWKAGWDNLKTNYEQVALTPGADFSKLNFGWYSKEKTDKAMVRIADNKEMKNAKEFKGTCTEGTVINGVQY
;
A
#
# COMPACT_ATOMS: atom_id res chain seq x y z
N MET A 1 32.95 -28.55 -39.17
CA MET A 1 31.64 -28.66 -38.48
C MET A 1 31.58 -27.75 -37.25
N PHE A 2 31.66 -26.42 -37.41
CA PHE A 2 31.59 -25.46 -36.27
C PHE A 2 30.69 -24.23 -36.52
N TYR A 3 30.06 -24.13 -37.69
CA TYR A 3 29.27 -22.96 -38.07
C TYR A 3 27.81 -22.97 -37.60
N LEU A 4 27.26 -24.12 -37.17
CA LEU A 4 25.89 -24.22 -36.66
C LEU A 4 25.73 -23.85 -35.17
N LYS A 5 26.80 -23.97 -34.36
CA LYS A 5 26.75 -23.74 -32.90
C LYS A 5 26.77 -22.24 -32.54
N LYS A 6 27.42 -21.40 -33.36
CA LYS A 6 27.51 -19.94 -33.17
C LYS A 6 26.16 -19.25 -33.41
N ARG A 7 25.42 -19.69 -34.43
CA ARG A 7 24.08 -19.17 -34.79
C ARG A 7 23.03 -19.44 -33.71
N ARG A 8 23.06 -20.59 -33.03
CA ARG A 8 22.14 -20.89 -31.91
C ARG A 8 22.31 -19.94 -30.72
N LYS A 9 23.56 -19.62 -30.34
CA LYS A 9 23.83 -18.66 -29.24
C LYS A 9 23.41 -17.25 -29.61
N GLN A 10 23.60 -16.85 -30.88
CA GLN A 10 23.15 -15.56 -31.39
C GLN A 10 21.61 -15.46 -31.48
N MET A 11 20.92 -16.54 -31.88
CA MET A 11 19.45 -16.57 -31.89
C MET A 11 18.85 -16.52 -30.48
N ILE A 12 19.44 -17.21 -29.50
CA ILE A 12 18.99 -17.16 -28.10
C ILE A 12 19.17 -15.76 -27.51
N ALA A 13 20.30 -15.09 -27.80
CA ALA A 13 20.53 -13.71 -27.38
C ALA A 13 19.52 -12.73 -28.02
N LEU A 14 19.15 -12.94 -29.29
CA LEU A 14 18.15 -12.13 -29.99
C LEU A 14 16.73 -12.32 -29.42
N CYS A 15 16.37 -13.54 -29.04
CA CYS A 15 15.09 -13.83 -28.36
C CYS A 15 15.05 -13.23 -26.94
N LEU A 16 16.17 -13.25 -26.20
CA LEU A 16 16.26 -12.62 -24.88
C LEU A 16 16.19 -11.10 -24.95
N SER A 17 16.81 -10.45 -25.95
CA SER A 17 16.68 -9.01 -26.15
C SER A 17 15.28 -8.59 -26.61
N ALA A 18 14.64 -9.39 -27.47
CA ALA A 18 13.26 -9.16 -27.90
C ALA A 18 12.28 -9.30 -26.71
N ALA A 19 12.48 -10.29 -25.84
CA ALA A 19 11.67 -10.48 -24.63
C ALA A 19 11.86 -9.34 -23.61
N LEU A 20 13.07 -8.77 -23.51
CA LEU A 20 13.34 -7.62 -22.63
C LEU A 20 12.80 -6.30 -23.22
N SER A 21 12.73 -6.15 -24.55
CA SER A 21 12.17 -4.95 -25.19
C SER A 21 10.64 -4.87 -25.18
N VAL A 22 9.94 -5.99 -24.96
CA VAL A 22 8.46 -5.98 -24.79
C VAL A 22 8.06 -5.52 -23.38
N GLY A 23 8.99 -5.44 -22.43
CA GLY A 23 8.75 -4.94 -21.08
C GLY A 23 8.88 -3.42 -20.90
N SER A 24 9.35 -2.67 -21.91
CA SER A 24 9.66 -1.23 -21.78
C SER A 24 8.71 -0.29 -22.52
N LEU A 25 7.49 -0.73 -22.86
CA LEU A 25 6.46 0.14 -23.45
C LEU A 25 5.36 0.44 -22.44
N THR A 26 5.70 1.11 -21.35
CA THR A 26 4.79 2.08 -20.71
C THR A 26 5.63 3.08 -19.91
N ALA A 27 6.37 3.94 -20.60
CA ALA A 27 6.57 5.27 -20.06
C ALA A 27 5.19 5.95 -20.10
N TYR A 28 4.42 5.83 -19.01
CA TYR A 28 3.26 6.69 -18.81
C TYR A 28 3.81 8.10 -18.63
N ALA A 29 3.96 8.81 -19.75
CA ALA A 29 4.04 10.26 -19.73
C ALA A 29 2.76 10.72 -19.02
N ALA A 30 2.93 11.26 -17.81
CA ALA A 30 1.87 11.88 -17.04
C ALA A 30 1.39 13.11 -17.80
N THR A 31 0.43 12.92 -18.71
CA THR A 31 -0.30 14.02 -19.35
C THR A 31 -1.65 14.18 -18.67
N GLU A 32 -2.08 15.43 -18.59
CA GLU A 32 -3.09 16.01 -17.70
C GLU A 32 -4.49 15.40 -17.82
N TYR A 33 -4.71 14.24 -17.21
CA TYR A 33 -6.04 13.76 -16.91
C TYR A 33 -5.93 13.00 -15.60
N TRP A 34 -6.54 13.55 -14.54
CA TRP A 34 -6.59 12.93 -13.23
C TRP A 34 -6.94 11.46 -13.38
N ASN A 35 -5.99 10.61 -12.98
CA ASN A 35 -6.08 9.17 -13.05
C ASN A 35 -7.38 8.74 -12.33
N ASP A 36 -8.42 8.44 -13.12
CA ASP A 36 -9.63 7.85 -12.61
C ASP A 36 -9.27 6.42 -12.18
N ALA A 37 -8.89 6.29 -10.91
CA ALA A 37 -8.58 5.01 -10.28
C ALA A 37 -9.77 4.03 -10.27
N SER A 38 -10.94 4.41 -10.84
CA SER A 38 -12.11 3.55 -11.03
C SER A 38 -12.02 2.51 -12.13
N THR A 39 -11.01 2.55 -13.01
CA THR A 39 -10.83 1.43 -13.94
C THR A 39 -10.38 0.19 -13.17
N LYS A 40 -11.16 -0.89 -13.25
CA LYS A 40 -10.81 -2.20 -12.65
C LYS A 40 -9.37 -2.56 -13.04
N PRO A 41 -8.44 -2.72 -12.08
CA PRO A 41 -7.06 -3.09 -12.38
C PRO A 41 -7.05 -4.40 -13.19
N MET A 42 -6.29 -4.46 -14.29
CA MET A 42 -6.08 -5.73 -15.00
C MET A 42 -5.33 -6.76 -14.15
N VAL A 43 -4.72 -6.31 -13.04
CA VAL A 43 -4.08 -7.15 -12.02
C VAL A 43 -4.55 -6.66 -10.65
N GLU A 44 -5.32 -7.48 -9.93
CA GLU A 44 -5.60 -7.24 -8.52
C GLU A 44 -4.34 -7.56 -7.71
N THR A 45 -3.79 -6.57 -7.00
CA THR A 45 -2.63 -6.75 -6.13
C THR A 45 -3.01 -7.50 -4.86
N LYS A 46 -3.06 -8.83 -4.95
CA LYS A 46 -3.15 -9.67 -3.75
C LYS A 46 -1.90 -9.43 -2.91
N THR A 47 -2.08 -8.85 -1.74
CA THR A 47 -1.01 -8.79 -0.75
C THR A 47 -1.24 -9.95 0.21
N PRO A 48 -0.18 -10.51 0.85
CA PRO A 48 -0.35 -11.51 1.91
C PRO A 48 -1.22 -11.03 3.10
N ILE A 49 -1.55 -9.73 3.14
CA ILE A 49 -2.31 -9.05 4.20
C ILE A 49 -3.80 -8.89 3.81
N SER A 50 -4.13 -8.82 2.51
CA SER A 50 -5.51 -8.72 2.03
C SER A 50 -5.65 -9.30 0.63
N ASP A 51 -6.55 -10.28 0.49
CA ASP A 51 -6.90 -10.92 -0.77
C ASP A 51 -7.67 -9.98 -1.72
N ASN A 52 -8.18 -8.84 -1.21
CA ASN A 52 -9.06 -7.95 -1.93
C ASN A 52 -8.70 -6.45 -1.74
N THR A 53 -7.53 -6.02 -2.23
CA THR A 53 -7.24 -4.56 -2.37
C THR A 53 -7.90 -4.00 -3.64
N ASN A 54 -9.20 -4.23 -3.80
CA ASN A 54 -9.94 -3.75 -4.96
C ASN A 54 -10.56 -2.37 -4.64
N TRP A 55 -10.22 -1.36 -5.44
CA TRP A 55 -10.76 0.00 -5.34
C TRP A 55 -12.29 0.05 -5.28
N GLU A 56 -12.97 -0.86 -5.97
CA GLU A 56 -14.43 -0.97 -5.91
C GLU A 56 -14.96 -1.29 -4.51
N GLN A 57 -14.24 -2.14 -3.74
CA GLN A 57 -14.60 -2.44 -2.37
C GLN A 57 -14.37 -1.24 -1.44
N TRP A 58 -13.27 -0.51 -1.66
CA TRP A 58 -13.03 0.73 -0.92
C TRP A 58 -14.14 1.75 -1.17
N LYS A 59 -14.52 1.97 -2.45
CA LYS A 59 -15.64 2.87 -2.81
C LYS A 59 -16.95 2.43 -2.16
N ALA A 60 -17.28 1.14 -2.22
CA ALA A 60 -18.50 0.61 -1.60
C ALA A 60 -18.50 0.78 -0.06
N GLY A 61 -17.33 0.70 0.57
CA GLY A 61 -17.18 0.91 2.02
C GLY A 61 -17.09 2.38 2.45
N TRP A 62 -16.80 3.30 1.52
CA TRP A 62 -16.50 4.70 1.85
C TRP A 62 -17.63 5.41 2.58
N ASP A 63 -18.89 5.22 2.17
CA ASP A 63 -20.02 5.88 2.82
C ASP A 63 -20.17 5.52 4.30
N ASN A 64 -19.74 4.32 4.69
CA ASN A 64 -19.72 3.88 6.09
C ASN A 64 -18.47 4.35 6.85
N LEU A 65 -17.37 4.62 6.15
CA LEU A 65 -16.08 4.99 6.75
C LEU A 65 -15.89 6.51 6.86
N LYS A 66 -16.48 7.30 5.96
CA LYS A 66 -16.19 8.74 5.81
C LYS A 66 -16.52 9.58 7.04
N THR A 67 -17.43 9.12 7.91
CA THR A 67 -17.79 9.75 9.19
C THR A 67 -17.24 9.00 10.40
N ASN A 68 -16.49 7.91 10.19
CA ASN A 68 -15.80 7.19 11.25
C ASN A 68 -14.41 7.80 11.42
N TYR A 69 -14.24 8.62 12.46
CA TYR A 69 -12.98 9.30 12.75
C TYR A 69 -11.95 8.42 13.47
N GLU A 70 -12.32 7.21 13.89
CA GLU A 70 -11.46 6.30 14.66
C GLU A 70 -10.57 5.41 13.77
N GLN A 71 -10.49 5.73 12.47
CA GLN A 71 -9.58 5.07 11.53
C GLN A 71 -8.12 5.46 11.82
N VAL A 72 -7.20 4.53 11.59
CA VAL A 72 -5.76 4.77 11.77
C VAL A 72 -5.18 5.38 10.49
N ALA A 73 -4.66 6.60 10.61
CA ALA A 73 -3.85 7.24 9.58
C ALA A 73 -2.39 6.76 9.68
N LEU A 74 -1.81 6.39 8.54
CA LEU A 74 -0.43 5.98 8.40
C LEU A 74 0.29 6.95 7.45
N THR A 75 1.44 7.48 7.87
CA THR A 75 2.26 8.36 7.01
C THR A 75 3.73 7.92 7.03
N PRO A 76 4.50 8.19 5.96
CA PRO A 76 5.95 8.08 6.01
C PRO A 76 6.53 8.90 7.17
N GLY A 77 7.51 8.33 7.85
CA GLY A 77 8.26 9.01 8.90
C GLY A 77 9.37 9.90 8.34
N ALA A 78 10.30 10.28 9.22
CA ALA A 78 11.43 11.12 8.86
C ALA A 78 12.36 10.50 7.79
N ASP A 79 12.32 9.18 7.61
CA ASP A 79 13.02 8.45 6.55
C ASP A 79 12.30 7.13 6.20
N PHE A 80 12.84 6.41 5.21
CA PHE A 80 12.28 5.16 4.68
C PHE A 80 12.13 4.03 5.72
N SER A 81 12.81 4.11 6.87
CA SER A 81 12.71 3.13 7.94
C SER A 81 11.66 3.46 8.99
N LYS A 82 10.97 4.61 8.86
CA LYS A 82 10.06 5.15 9.88
C LYS A 82 8.66 5.36 9.32
N LEU A 83 7.67 5.20 10.19
CA LEU A 83 6.26 5.46 9.91
C LEU A 83 5.66 6.20 11.10
N ASN A 84 4.71 7.09 10.84
CA ASN A 84 3.90 7.72 11.89
C ASN A 84 2.48 7.17 11.85
N PHE A 85 1.89 7.02 13.03
CA PHE A 85 0.53 6.55 13.24
C PHE A 85 -0.27 7.63 13.97
N GLY A 86 -1.52 7.85 13.56
CA GLY A 86 -2.45 8.74 14.25
C GLY A 86 -3.88 8.25 14.12
N TRP A 87 -4.69 8.46 15.15
CA TRP A 87 -6.11 8.09 15.18
C TRP A 87 -6.85 8.94 16.22
N TYR A 88 -8.16 9.09 16.04
CA TYR A 88 -9.04 9.58 17.10
C TYR A 88 -9.64 8.41 17.86
N SER A 89 -10.09 8.64 19.10
CA SER A 89 -10.83 7.65 19.87
C SER A 89 -11.87 8.32 20.73
N LYS A 90 -13.07 7.73 20.82
CA LYS A 90 -14.09 8.21 21.78
C LYS A 90 -13.72 7.90 23.23
N GLU A 91 -12.86 6.91 23.44
CA GLU A 91 -12.42 6.50 24.76
C GLU A 91 -11.09 7.18 25.09
N LYS A 92 -11.08 7.91 26.20
CA LYS A 92 -9.84 8.49 26.72
C LYS A 92 -8.98 7.37 27.28
N THR A 93 -7.82 7.16 26.65
CA THR A 93 -6.76 6.29 27.17
C THR A 93 -5.59 7.13 27.66
N ASP A 94 -4.98 6.69 28.76
CA ASP A 94 -3.78 7.33 29.30
C ASP A 94 -2.54 7.06 28.42
N LYS A 95 -2.65 6.12 27.48
CA LYS A 95 -1.54 5.62 26.66
C LYS A 95 -1.98 5.36 25.23
N ALA A 96 -1.54 6.22 24.30
CA ALA A 96 -1.53 5.89 22.88
C ALA A 96 -0.39 4.87 22.63
N MET A 97 -0.71 3.68 22.14
CA MET A 97 0.28 2.62 21.94
C MET A 97 0.00 1.84 20.66
N VAL A 98 1.07 1.57 19.89
CA VAL A 98 1.04 0.69 18.72
C VAL A 98 1.93 -0.52 18.98
N ARG A 99 1.43 -1.70 18.62
CA ARG A 99 2.18 -2.97 18.66
C ARG A 99 2.46 -3.44 17.24
N ILE A 100 3.71 -3.78 16.94
CA ILE A 100 4.12 -4.24 15.62
C ILE A 100 4.86 -5.57 15.76
N ALA A 101 4.44 -6.57 15.00
CA ALA A 101 5.12 -7.85 14.85
C ALA A 101 5.18 -8.26 13.37
N ASP A 102 6.08 -9.17 13.07
CA ASP A 102 6.27 -9.79 11.74
C ASP A 102 5.51 -11.12 11.58
N ASN A 103 4.73 -11.50 12.59
CA ASN A 103 3.96 -12.73 12.65
C ASN A 103 2.50 -12.45 13.02
N LYS A 104 1.58 -13.26 12.49
CA LYS A 104 0.14 -13.08 12.67
C LYS A 104 -0.30 -13.25 14.13
N GLU A 105 0.44 -14.03 14.91
CA GLU A 105 0.19 -14.30 16.32
C GLU A 105 0.63 -13.15 17.24
N MET A 106 1.25 -12.08 16.71
CA MET A 106 1.77 -10.93 17.47
C MET A 106 2.76 -11.32 18.59
N LYS A 107 3.42 -12.47 18.45
CA LYS A 107 4.48 -12.92 19.36
C LYS A 107 5.66 -11.98 19.27
N ASN A 108 6.22 -11.63 20.44
CA ASN A 108 7.37 -10.72 20.56
C ASN A 108 7.16 -9.36 19.88
N ALA A 109 5.91 -8.89 19.79
CA ALA A 109 5.60 -7.59 19.22
C ALA A 109 6.36 -6.47 19.93
N LYS A 110 6.89 -5.53 19.15
CA LYS A 110 7.49 -4.30 19.68
C LYS A 110 6.38 -3.29 19.98
N GLU A 111 6.48 -2.65 21.14
CA GLU A 111 5.57 -1.59 21.58
C GLU A 111 6.18 -0.21 21.31
N PHE A 112 5.37 0.66 20.72
CA PHE A 112 5.69 2.07 20.49
C PHE A 112 4.66 2.92 21.21
N LYS A 113 5.12 3.80 22.10
CA LYS A 113 4.26 4.72 22.85
C LYS A 113 4.21 6.06 22.12
N GLY A 114 3.00 6.55 21.91
CA GLY A 114 2.73 7.88 21.40
C GLY A 114 2.25 8.82 22.51
N THR A 115 1.81 10.00 22.08
CA THR A 115 1.12 10.98 22.91
C THR A 115 -0.38 10.90 22.67
N CYS A 116 -1.17 11.15 23.71
CA CYS A 116 -2.62 11.32 23.60
C CYS A 116 -2.99 12.69 24.17
N THR A 117 -3.78 13.45 23.42
CA THR A 117 -4.33 14.74 23.82
C THR A 117 -5.81 14.73 23.51
N GLU A 118 -6.58 15.55 24.24
CA GLU A 118 -7.99 15.75 23.93
C GLU A 118 -8.12 16.30 22.49
N GLY A 119 -8.92 15.61 21.69
CA GLY A 119 -9.15 15.90 20.28
C GLY A 119 -10.24 16.95 20.07
N THR A 120 -10.76 16.98 18.85
CA THR A 120 -11.81 17.94 18.45
C THR A 120 -13.19 17.36 18.72
N VAL A 121 -14.15 18.20 19.11
CA VAL A 121 -15.56 17.84 19.16
C VAL A 121 -16.13 17.79 17.74
N ILE A 122 -16.61 16.61 17.32
CA ILE A 122 -17.25 16.43 16.01
C ILE A 122 -18.67 15.91 16.23
N ASN A 123 -19.67 16.62 15.72
CA ASN A 123 -21.09 16.29 15.90
C ASN A 123 -21.50 16.05 17.37
N GLY A 124 -20.93 16.82 18.30
CA GLY A 124 -21.19 16.71 19.74
C GLY A 124 -20.46 15.57 20.45
N VAL A 125 -19.62 14.80 19.75
CA VAL A 125 -18.79 13.75 20.33
C VAL A 125 -17.36 14.27 20.51
N GLN A 126 -16.85 14.20 21.74
CA GLN A 126 -15.44 14.47 22.05
C GLN A 126 -14.59 13.25 21.65
N TYR A 127 -13.49 13.52 20.96
CA TYR A 127 -12.48 12.54 20.56
C TYR A 127 -11.11 12.84 21.19
#